data_AF-A0A1F5ITF8-F1
#
_entry.id   AF-A0A1F5ITF8-F1
#
_cell.length_a   1.000
_cell.length_b   1.000
_cell.length_c   1.000
_cell.angle_alpha   90.00
_cell.angle_beta   90.00
_cell.angle_gamma   90.00
#
_symmetry.space_group_name_H-M   'P 1'
#
loop_
_entity.id
_entity.type
_entity.pdbx_description
1 polymer ?
#
loop_
_entity_poly.entity_id
_entity_poly.type
_entity_poly.pdbx_seq_one_letter_code
_entity_poly.pdbx_strand_id
1 'polypeptide(L)'
;MSNKMQTSKNIDLTQKLIDYLVNGKNVPELPQDVSFVPFSKSDKKLNEANEELLENISKEDKPVAIAKEPQTKKDSWEIIPVNF
;
A
#
# COMPACT_ATOMS: atom_id res chain seq x y z
N MET A 1 -11.87 9.16 7.80
CA MET A 1 -12.50 7.83 8.07
C MET A 1 -12.21 7.44 9.51
N SER A 2 -12.94 6.52 10.17
CA SER A 2 -12.49 6.03 11.49
C SER A 2 -11.31 5.06 11.36
N ASN A 3 -10.40 5.05 12.34
CA ASN A 3 -9.21 4.18 12.31
C ASN A 3 -9.57 2.69 12.17
N LYS A 4 -10.64 2.25 12.83
CA LYS A 4 -11.14 0.87 12.72
C LYS A 4 -11.55 0.52 11.29
N MET A 5 -12.26 1.44 10.62
CA MET A 5 -12.72 1.22 9.25
C MET A 5 -11.55 1.27 8.25
N GLN A 6 -10.62 2.21 8.42
CA GLN A 6 -9.40 2.29 7.62
C GLN A 6 -8.59 1.00 7.75
N THR A 7 -8.36 0.53 8.97
CA THR A 7 -7.63 -0.71 9.25
C THR A 7 -8.28 -1.90 8.55
N SER A 8 -9.60 -2.07 8.68
CA SER A 8 -10.32 -3.16 8.02
C SER A 8 -10.14 -3.14 6.50
N LYS A 9 -10.30 -1.97 5.88
CA LYS A 9 -10.15 -1.84 4.42
C LYS A 9 -8.71 -2.04 3.95
N ASN A 10 -7.73 -1.58 4.74
CA ASN A 10 -6.33 -1.82 4.45
C ASN A 10 -5.98 -3.31 4.53
N ILE A 11 -6.53 -4.07 5.49
CA ILE A 11 -6.37 -5.52 5.56
C ILE A 11 -6.88 -6.18 4.28
N ASP A 12 -8.09 -5.86 3.84
CA ASP A 12 -8.69 -6.44 2.63
C ASP A 12 -7.86 -6.13 1.38
N LEU A 13 -7.30 -4.92 1.29
CA LEU A 13 -6.50 -4.48 0.15
C LEU A 13 -5.11 -5.12 0.17
N THR A 14 -4.51 -5.25 1.35
CA THR A 14 -3.22 -5.92 1.55
C THR A 14 -3.29 -7.41 1.25
N GLN A 15 -4.42 -8.09 1.51
CA GLN A 15 -4.60 -9.48 1.11
C GLN A 15 -4.44 -9.65 -0.42
N LYS A 16 -5.06 -8.76 -1.21
CA LYS A 16 -4.91 -8.76 -2.68
C LYS A 16 -3.47 -8.46 -3.13
N LEU A 17 -2.78 -7.57 -2.41
CA LEU A 17 -1.37 -7.29 -2.67
C LEU A 17 -0.51 -8.52 -2.39
N ILE A 18 -0.71 -9.21 -1.26
CA ILE A 18 0.01 -10.44 -0.91
C ILE A 18 -0.18 -11.48 -2.01
N ASP A 19 -1.42 -11.70 -2.48
CA ASP A 19 -1.70 -12.62 -3.59
C ASP A 19 -0.90 -12.25 -4.86
N TYR A 20 -0.77 -10.96 -5.17
CA TYR A 20 0.04 -10.49 -6.30
C TYR A 20 1.53 -10.78 -6.10
N LEU A 21 2.06 -10.52 -4.89
CA LEU A 21 3.47 -10.70 -4.55
C LEU A 21 3.90 -12.18 -4.58
N VAL A 22 3.11 -13.06 -3.97
CA VAL A 22 3.43 -14.50 -3.91
C VAL A 22 3.36 -15.19 -5.27
N ASN A 23 2.65 -14.60 -6.24
CA ASN A 23 2.62 -15.06 -7.62
C ASN A 23 3.89 -14.68 -8.43
N GLY A 24 4.95 -14.21 -7.76
CA GLY A 24 6.27 -14.00 -8.36
C GLY A 24 6.30 -12.85 -9.37
N LYS A 25 5.45 -11.84 -9.18
CA LYS A 25 5.41 -10.66 -10.06
C LYS A 25 6.61 -9.75 -9.78
N ASN A 26 7.14 -9.11 -10.82
CA ASN A 26 8.25 -8.19 -10.68
C ASN A 26 7.85 -7.03 -9.77
N VAL A 27 8.59 -6.90 -8.68
CA VAL A 27 8.55 -5.75 -7.77
C VAL A 27 9.94 -5.14 -7.72
N PRO A 28 10.05 -3.82 -7.47
CA PRO A 28 11.35 -3.21 -7.24
C PRO A 28 12.05 -3.87 -6.05
N GLU A 29 13.37 -3.75 -5.97
CA GLU A 29 14.09 -4.09 -4.74
C GLU A 29 13.62 -3.18 -3.60
N LEU A 30 13.32 -3.78 -2.45
CA LEU A 30 12.84 -3.10 -1.26
C LEU A 30 13.67 -3.54 -0.04
N PRO A 31 13.86 -2.66 0.96
CA PRO A 31 14.45 -3.03 2.25
C PRO A 31 13.65 -4.13 2.96
N GLN A 32 14.31 -4.92 3.81
CA GLN A 32 13.69 -6.06 4.49
C GLN A 32 12.54 -5.68 5.44
N ASP A 33 12.49 -4.44 5.92
CA ASP A 33 11.54 -3.93 6.92
C ASP A 33 10.55 -2.89 6.35
N VAL A 34 10.42 -2.84 5.02
CA VAL A 34 9.51 -1.93 4.33
C VAL A 34 8.07 -2.10 4.80
N SER A 35 7.43 -0.98 5.12
CA SER A 35 5.99 -0.93 5.40
C SER A 35 5.22 -0.60 4.13
N PHE A 36 4.23 -1.42 3.77
CA PHE A 36 3.35 -1.14 2.64
C PHE A 36 2.12 -0.35 3.09
N VAL A 37 1.86 0.77 2.42
CA VAL A 37 0.60 1.51 2.55
C VAL A 37 -0.23 1.29 1.28
N PRO A 38 -1.35 0.54 1.35
CA PRO A 38 -2.09 0.18 0.16
C PRO A 38 -3.03 1.30 -0.27
N PHE A 39 -3.15 1.56 -1.58
CA PHE A 39 -4.05 2.56 -2.15
C PHE A 39 -5.06 1.89 -3.07
N SER A 40 -6.35 2.12 -2.81
CA SER A 40 -7.43 1.52 -3.60
C SER A 40 -7.61 2.27 -4.91
N LYS A 41 -7.96 1.54 -5.96
CA LYS A 41 -8.31 2.15 -7.25
C LYS A 41 -9.62 2.95 -7.23
N SER A 42 -10.50 2.66 -6.27
CA SER A 42 -11.88 3.20 -6.25
C SER A 42 -12.28 3.85 -4.93
N ASP A 43 -11.57 3.59 -3.83
CA ASP A 43 -11.92 4.15 -2.53
C ASP A 43 -11.12 5.42 -2.20
N LYS A 44 -11.60 6.57 -2.70
CA LYS A 44 -10.94 7.87 -2.47
C LYS A 44 -10.80 8.21 -0.98
N LYS A 45 -11.81 7.89 -0.16
CA LYS A 45 -11.78 8.21 1.28
C LYS A 45 -10.76 7.37 2.03
N LEU A 46 -10.53 6.12 1.59
CA LEU A 46 -9.45 5.30 2.10
C LEU A 46 -8.09 5.88 1.72
N ASN A 47 -7.94 6.29 0.46
CA ASN A 47 -6.70 6.85 -0.05
C ASN A 47 -6.31 8.15 0.68
N GLU A 48 -7.26 9.05 0.90
CA GLU A 48 -7.04 10.27 1.70
C GLU A 48 -6.57 9.93 3.13
N ALA A 49 -7.22 8.96 3.78
CA ALA A 49 -6.79 8.52 5.13
C ALA A 49 -5.42 7.83 5.13
N ASN A 50 -5.06 7.16 4.05
CA ASN A 50 -3.76 6.49 3.90
C ASN A 50 -2.64 7.45 3.53
N GLU A 51 -2.96 8.59 2.90
CA GLU A 51 -2.02 9.69 2.69
C GLU A 51 -1.63 10.33 4.03
N GLU A 52 -2.61 10.62 4.90
CA GLU A 52 -2.35 11.07 6.28
C GLU A 52 -1.53 10.06 7.08
N LEU A 53 -1.78 8.76 6.89
CA LEU A 53 -1.00 7.68 7.51
C LEU A 53 0.46 7.70 7.02
N LEU A 54 0.67 7.87 5.71
CA LEU A 54 1.99 7.91 5.09
C LEU A 54 2.84 9.05 5.68
N GLU A 55 2.27 10.25 5.82
CA GLU A 55 2.95 11.39 6.44
C GLU A 55 3.38 11.13 7.88
N ASN A 56 2.60 10.35 8.63
CA ASN A 56 2.93 10.01 10.01
C ASN A 56 4.03 8.94 10.09
N ILE A 57 3.97 7.88 9.28
CA ILE A 57 5.00 6.83 9.26
C ILE A 57 6.33 7.39 8.75
N SER A 58 6.31 8.34 7.80
CA SER A 58 7.53 8.94 7.25
C SER A 58 8.34 9.72 8.29
N LYS A 59 7.76 10.07 9.44
CA LYS A 59 8.44 10.72 10.56
C LYS A 59 9.18 9.72 11.47
N GLU A 60 8.95 8.42 11.29
CA GLU A 60 9.53 7.35 12.13
C GLU A 60 10.82 6.77 11.53
N ASP A 61 11.39 7.39 10.50
CA ASP A 61 12.59 6.92 9.74
C ASP A 61 12.49 5.46 9.25
N LYS A 62 11.26 4.95 9.12
CA LYS A 62 11.00 3.60 8.65
C LYS A 62 10.89 3.59 7.13
N PRO A 63 11.47 2.62 6.41
CA PRO A 63 11.22 2.44 4.99
C PRO A 63 9.73 2.23 4.69
N VAL A 64 9.19 3.00 3.75
CA VAL A 64 7.77 2.92 3.34
C VAL A 64 7.66 2.83 1.83
N ALA A 65 6.74 1.97 1.38
CA ALA A 65 6.32 1.90 0.00
C ALA A 65 4.80 2.06 -0.13
N ILE A 66 4.38 2.87 -1.10
CA ILE A 66 2.99 2.92 -1.56
C ILE A 66 2.75 1.71 -2.47
N ALA A 67 1.62 1.01 -2.28
CA ALA A 67 1.19 -0.07 -3.15
C ALA A 67 -0.20 0.27 -3.74
N LYS A 68 -0.25 0.66 -5.02
CA LYS A 68 -1.51 1.04 -5.68
C LYS A 68 -2.18 -0.14 -6.35
N GLU A 69 -3.45 -0.34 -6.04
CA GLU A 69 -4.30 -1.36 -6.64
C GLU A 69 -4.47 -1.06 -8.14
N PRO A 70 -4.27 -2.06 -9.02
CA PRO A 70 -4.37 -1.86 -10.45
C PRO A 70 -5.82 -1.56 -10.88
N GLN A 71 -5.98 -0.68 -11.88
CA GLN A 71 -7.29 -0.34 -12.42
C GLN A 71 -8.01 -1.58 -12.96
N THR A 72 -7.28 -2.45 -13.68
CA THR A 72 -7.79 -3.72 -14.20
C THR A 72 -7.02 -4.93 -13.65
N LYS A 73 -7.60 -6.13 -13.76
CA LYS A 73 -6.93 -7.37 -13.33
C LYS A 73 -5.69 -7.74 -14.17
N LYS A 74 -5.51 -7.10 -15.33
CA LYS A 74 -4.38 -7.35 -16.23
C LYS A 74 -3.17 -6.48 -15.86
N ASP A 75 -3.40 -5.36 -15.19
CA ASP A 75 -2.34 -4.45 -14.80
C ASP A 75 -1.66 -4.93 -13.52
N SER A 76 -0.40 -4.53 -13.37
CA SER A 76 0.41 -4.83 -12.20
C SER A 76 0.13 -3.82 -11.09
N TRP A 77 0.32 -4.24 -9.84
CA TRP A 77 0.35 -3.30 -8.73
C TRP A 77 1.53 -2.33 -8.94
N GLU A 78 1.28 -1.04 -8.72
CA GLU A 78 2.33 -0.03 -8.73
C GLU A 78 2.92 0.06 -7.33
N ILE A 79 4.20 -0.31 -7.17
CA ILE A 79 4.91 -0.24 -5.90
C ILE A 79 5.93 0.91 -5.98
N ILE A 80 5.74 1.93 -5.15
CA ILE A 80 6.53 3.16 -5.18
C ILE A 80 7.21 3.34 -3.82
N PRO A 81 8.54 3.24 -3.76
CA PRO A 81 9.31 3.72 -2.62
C PRO A 81 9.02 5.18 -2.29
N VAL A 82 8.80 5.50 -1.01
CA VAL A 82 8.56 6.88 -0.56
C VAL A 82 9.77 7.44 0.17
N ASN A 83 10.37 6.67 1.07
CA ASN A 83 11.60 7.00 1.78
C ASN A 83 12.44 5.73 1.96
N PHE A 84 13.72 5.82 1.59
CA PHE A 84 14.78 4.86 1.88
C PHE A 84 16.04 5.61 2.33
#